data_AF-A0A3D3KYN5-F1
#
_entry.id   AF-A0A3D3KYN5-F1
#
_cell.length_a   1.000
_cell.length_b   1.000
_cell.length_c   1.000
_cell.angle_alpha   90.00
_cell.angle_beta   90.00
_cell.angle_gamma   90.00
#
_symmetry.space_group_name_H-M   'P 1'
#
loop_
_entity.id
_entity.type
_entity.pdbx_description
1 polymer ?
#
loop_
_entity_poly.entity_id
_entity_poly.type
_entity_poly.pdbx_seq_one_letter_code
_entity_poly.pdbx_strand_id
1 'polypeptide(L)'
;ATLEKMMGLLRERGLLPEDAGEAAPDGPGGDAAAGSGSEERIIEALHRLLAQTPSVLLGVALVDAVGERRVQNQPGTTEALYPNWQVPLGDPAGKPVFIDDLPGSPRFNALLAAVSEALRG
;
A
#
# COMPACT_ATOMS: atom_id res chain seq x y z
N ALA A 1 6.38 16.63 0.66
CA ALA A 1 5.95 16.60 2.07
C ALA A 1 6.72 15.49 2.78
N THR A 2 7.09 15.66 4.04
CA THR A 2 7.69 14.57 4.83
C THR A 2 6.61 13.53 5.21
N LEU A 3 7.01 12.27 5.40
CA LEU A 3 6.10 11.17 5.78
C LEU A 3 5.29 11.52 7.05
N GLU A 4 5.96 12.11 8.04
CA GLU A 4 5.34 12.57 9.29
C GLU A 4 4.17 13.54 9.06
N LYS A 5 4.32 14.51 8.15
CA LYS A 5 3.26 15.46 7.82
C LYS A 5 2.07 14.76 7.14
N MET A 6 2.35 13.76 6.31
CA MET A 6 1.31 12.97 5.65
C MET A 6 0.52 12.16 6.67
N MET A 7 1.20 11.49 7.62
CA MET A 7 0.52 10.77 8.71
C MET A 7 -0.26 11.71 9.62
N GLY A 8 0.28 12.89 9.93
CA GLY A 8 -0.44 13.94 10.66
C GLY A 8 -1.72 14.36 9.95
N LEU A 9 -1.67 14.57 8.62
CA LEU A 9 -2.84 14.90 7.83
C LEU A 9 -3.89 13.78 7.82
N LEU A 10 -3.48 12.50 7.75
CA LEU A 10 -4.41 11.38 7.81
C LEU A 10 -5.14 11.33 9.16
N ARG A 11 -4.43 11.56 10.27
CA ARG A 11 -5.04 11.63 11.62
C ARG A 11 -5.96 12.83 11.77
N GLU A 12 -5.53 14.01 11.33
CA GLU A 12 -6.34 15.23 11.34
C GLU A 12 -7.67 15.06 10.58
N ARG A 13 -7.64 14.28 9.48
CA ARG A 13 -8.84 13.95 8.69
C ARG A 13 -9.65 12.76 9.23
N GLY A 14 -9.23 12.18 10.36
CA GLY A 14 -9.88 11.02 10.96
C GLY A 14 -9.78 9.74 10.13
N LEU A 15 -8.83 9.66 9.19
CA LEU A 15 -8.66 8.54 8.27
C LEU A 15 -7.74 7.44 8.81
N LEU A 16 -6.87 7.80 9.75
CA LEU A 16 -5.95 6.87 10.41
C LEU A 16 -6.09 7.01 11.93
N PRO A 17 -6.30 5.91 12.67
CA PRO A 17 -6.30 5.93 14.14
C PRO A 17 -4.97 6.43 14.72
N GLU A 18 -5.01 7.05 15.89
CA GLU A 18 -3.82 7.60 16.59
C GLU A 18 -2.75 6.52 16.85
N ASP A 19 -3.18 5.28 17.13
CA ASP A 19 -2.36 4.11 17.46
C ASP A 19 -1.81 3.34 16.24
N ALA A 20 -2.29 3.65 15.01
CA ALA A 20 -2.00 2.87 13.81
C ALA A 20 -0.62 3.17 13.14
N GLY A 21 0.37 3.66 13.90
CA GLY A 21 1.68 4.03 13.37
C GLY A 21 2.86 3.85 14.32
N GLU A 22 2.68 3.20 15.47
CA GLU A 22 3.76 2.93 16.44
C GLU A 22 4.54 1.64 16.16
N ALA A 23 4.26 0.95 15.04
CA ALA A 23 5.12 -0.12 14.55
C ALA A 23 6.39 0.49 13.94
N ALA A 24 7.51 0.34 14.67
CA ALA A 24 8.85 0.75 14.28
C ALA A 24 9.25 0.25 12.86
N PRO A 25 10.21 0.92 12.18
CA PRO A 25 10.65 0.52 10.85
C PRO A 25 11.15 -0.92 10.83
N ASP A 26 10.82 -1.62 9.74
CA ASP A 26 11.32 -2.94 9.35
C ASP A 26 12.85 -3.02 9.48
N GLY A 27 13.33 -3.40 10.67
CA GLY A 27 14.64 -4.01 10.83
C GLY A 27 14.62 -5.41 10.22
N PRO A 28 15.77 -5.95 9.78
CA PRO A 28 15.82 -7.28 9.19
C PRO A 28 15.56 -8.33 10.28
N GLY A 29 14.29 -8.63 10.54
CA GLY A 29 13.87 -9.55 11.59
C GLY A 29 12.58 -9.21 12.34
N GLY A 30 11.84 -8.15 11.97
CA GLY A 30 10.51 -7.87 12.53
C GLY A 30 9.49 -8.94 12.13
N ASP A 31 8.68 -9.38 13.07
CA ASP A 31 7.61 -10.35 12.88
C ASP A 31 6.53 -9.81 11.94
N ALA A 32 6.52 -10.34 10.71
CA ALA A 32 5.67 -9.89 9.60
C ALA A 32 4.15 -9.80 9.89
N ALA A 33 3.66 -10.50 10.91
CA ALA A 33 2.24 -10.56 11.26
C ALA A 33 1.73 -9.33 12.03
N ALA A 34 2.56 -8.70 12.87
CA ALA A 34 2.12 -7.56 13.70
C ALA A 34 2.15 -6.23 12.92
N GLY A 35 3.05 -6.11 11.93
CA GLY A 35 3.18 -4.92 11.07
C GLY A 35 2.18 -4.86 9.90
N SER A 36 1.77 -6.02 9.33
CA SER A 36 0.94 -6.06 8.11
C SER A 36 -0.40 -5.35 8.27
N GLY A 37 -1.09 -5.58 9.39
CA GLY A 37 -2.37 -4.92 9.64
C GLY A 37 -2.26 -3.41 9.80
N SER A 38 -1.12 -2.90 10.28
CA SER A 38 -0.88 -1.46 10.38
C SER A 38 -0.56 -0.83 9.03
N GLU A 39 0.25 -1.51 8.22
CA GLU A 39 0.59 -1.10 6.86
C GLU A 39 -0.66 -1.00 5.96
N GLU A 40 -1.53 -2.03 6.00
CA GLU A 40 -2.78 -2.06 5.23
C GLU A 40 -3.69 -0.88 5.56
N ARG A 41 -3.88 -0.59 6.84
CA ARG A 41 -4.69 0.56 7.28
C ARG A 41 -4.11 1.90 6.83
N ILE A 42 -2.78 2.04 6.85
CA ILE A 42 -2.12 3.25 6.35
C ILE A 42 -2.36 3.41 4.85
N ILE A 43 -2.19 2.34 4.06
CA ILE A 43 -2.44 2.35 2.61
C ILE A 43 -3.89 2.70 2.30
N GLU A 44 -4.85 2.06 2.99
CA GLU A 44 -6.26 2.40 2.83
C GLU A 44 -6.54 3.88 3.17
N ALA A 45 -5.98 4.39 4.26
CA ALA A 45 -6.14 5.79 4.67
C ALA A 45 -5.59 6.77 3.62
N LEU A 46 -4.44 6.46 3.01
CA LEU A 46 -3.87 7.22 1.90
C LEU A 46 -4.81 7.24 0.69
N HIS A 47 -5.38 6.09 0.32
CA HIS A 47 -6.35 6.00 -0.77
C HIS A 47 -7.65 6.74 -0.47
N ARG A 48 -8.17 6.65 0.76
CA ARG A 48 -9.33 7.45 1.22
C ARG A 48 -9.04 8.95 1.16
N LEU A 49 -7.83 9.38 1.49
CA LEU A 49 -7.42 10.78 1.37
C LEU A 49 -7.40 11.24 -0.09
N LEU A 50 -6.87 10.41 -1.00
CA LEU A 50 -6.84 10.71 -2.44
C LEU A 50 -8.26 10.84 -3.02
N ALA A 51 -9.20 10.03 -2.55
CA ALA A 51 -10.61 10.11 -2.96
C ALA A 51 -11.30 11.43 -2.56
N GLN A 52 -10.78 12.16 -1.56
CA GLN A 52 -11.30 13.48 -1.18
C GLN A 52 -10.83 14.63 -2.10
N THR A 53 -9.92 14.36 -3.04
CA THR A 53 -9.45 15.38 -3.98
C THR A 53 -10.49 15.64 -5.08
N PRO A 54 -10.51 16.82 -5.71
CA PRO A 54 -11.38 17.07 -6.87
C PRO A 54 -10.90 16.40 -8.16
N SER A 55 -10.04 15.38 -8.07
CA SER A 55 -9.48 14.68 -9.24
C SER A 55 -10.56 13.88 -9.94
N VAL A 56 -10.60 13.96 -11.28
CA VAL A 56 -11.60 13.24 -12.09
C VAL A 56 -11.31 11.73 -12.16
N LEU A 57 -10.04 11.35 -12.02
CA LEU A 57 -9.58 9.96 -12.05
C LEU A 57 -8.79 9.65 -10.78
N LEU A 58 -9.03 8.45 -10.24
CA LEU A 58 -8.26 7.88 -9.14
C LEU A 58 -7.68 6.55 -9.60
N GLY A 59 -6.37 6.40 -9.42
CA GLY A 59 -5.66 5.15 -9.68
C GLY A 59 -5.40 4.37 -8.39
N VAL A 60 -5.57 3.05 -8.45
CA VAL A 60 -5.12 2.12 -7.40
C VAL A 60 -4.01 1.27 -8.00
N ALA A 61 -2.82 1.34 -7.42
CA ALA A 61 -1.72 0.49 -7.86
C ALA A 61 -1.94 -0.93 -7.31
N LEU A 62 -1.89 -1.95 -8.18
CA LEU A 62 -2.15 -3.33 -7.76
C LEU A 62 -1.15 -3.82 -6.70
N VAL A 63 0.08 -3.28 -6.72
CA VAL A 63 1.12 -3.55 -5.71
C VAL A 63 0.69 -3.19 -4.29
N ASP A 64 -0.09 -2.13 -4.11
CA ASP A 64 -0.60 -1.72 -2.79
C ASP A 64 -1.67 -2.71 -2.29
N ALA A 65 -2.51 -3.17 -3.21
CA ALA A 65 -3.59 -4.12 -2.95
C ALA A 65 -3.10 -5.54 -2.61
N VAL A 66 -1.89 -5.90 -3.01
CA VAL A 66 -1.28 -7.22 -2.72
C VAL A 66 -0.10 -7.14 -1.75
N GLY A 67 0.38 -5.93 -1.41
CA GLY A 67 1.49 -5.70 -0.50
C GLY A 67 2.87 -6.00 -1.08
N GLU A 68 3.04 -5.78 -2.39
CA GLU A 68 4.34 -5.92 -3.04
C GLU A 68 5.31 -4.85 -2.54
N ARG A 69 6.47 -5.27 -2.05
CA ARG A 69 7.49 -4.38 -1.47
C ARG A 69 8.61 -4.06 -2.46
N ARG A 70 8.75 -4.84 -3.54
CA ARG A 70 9.79 -4.67 -4.54
C ARG A 70 9.34 -3.66 -5.59
N VAL A 71 10.18 -2.64 -5.83
CA VAL A 71 9.91 -1.64 -6.86
C VAL A 71 10.06 -2.22 -8.27
N GLN A 72 9.20 -1.84 -9.21
CA GLN A 72 9.33 -2.34 -10.59
C GLN A 72 10.54 -1.73 -11.32
N ASN A 73 10.89 -0.50 -10.97
CA ASN A 73 11.93 0.27 -11.63
C ASN A 73 12.67 1.13 -10.60
N GLN A 74 14.00 1.04 -10.63
CA GLN A 74 14.91 1.89 -9.88
C GLN A 74 15.58 2.87 -10.86
N PRO A 75 15.10 4.12 -10.97
CA PRO A 75 15.65 5.09 -11.91
C PRO A 75 17.16 5.29 -11.74
N GLY A 76 17.88 5.43 -12.85
CA GLY A 76 19.33 5.62 -12.87
C GLY A 76 20.15 4.34 -12.74
N THR A 77 19.54 3.17 -12.89
CA THR A 77 20.23 1.87 -12.86
C THR A 77 20.19 1.17 -14.22
N THR A 78 21.13 0.26 -14.44
CA THR A 78 21.13 -0.67 -15.58
C THR A 78 20.60 -2.03 -15.15
N GLU A 79 20.30 -2.92 -16.11
CA GLU A 79 19.86 -4.30 -15.82
C GLU A 79 20.86 -5.09 -14.95
N ALA A 80 22.17 -4.77 -15.05
CA ALA A 80 23.20 -5.41 -14.23
C ALA A 80 23.15 -4.97 -12.75
N LEU A 81 22.55 -3.81 -12.45
CA LEU A 81 22.41 -3.28 -11.09
C LEU A 81 21.05 -3.61 -10.48
N TYR A 82 19.99 -3.62 -11.31
CA TYR A 82 18.64 -3.96 -10.87
C TYR A 82 17.83 -4.56 -12.03
N PRO A 83 17.02 -5.61 -11.79
CA PRO A 83 16.15 -6.21 -12.81
C PRO A 83 14.92 -5.34 -13.07
N ASN A 84 15.15 -4.13 -13.60
CA ASN A 84 14.09 -3.18 -13.93
C ASN A 84 13.11 -3.82 -14.92
N TRP A 85 11.82 -3.61 -14.71
CA TRP A 85 10.74 -4.10 -15.58
C TRP A 85 10.63 -5.63 -15.68
N GLN A 86 11.29 -6.34 -14.76
CA GLN A 86 11.33 -7.80 -14.71
C GLN A 86 10.80 -8.35 -13.38
N VAL A 87 10.29 -7.50 -12.48
CA VAL A 87 9.78 -7.91 -11.18
C VAL A 87 8.33 -8.43 -11.34
N PRO A 88 8.07 -9.73 -11.15
CA PRO A 88 6.70 -10.25 -11.19
C PRO A 88 5.94 -9.81 -9.94
N LEU A 89 4.63 -9.63 -10.07
CA LEU A 89 3.77 -9.29 -8.93
C LEU A 89 3.85 -10.38 -7.85
N GLY A 90 4.18 -9.97 -6.63
CA GLY A 90 4.22 -10.84 -5.47
C GLY A 90 3.53 -10.24 -4.25
N ASP A 91 3.31 -11.11 -3.27
CA ASP A 91 2.78 -10.75 -1.96
C ASP A 91 3.89 -10.18 -1.04
N PRO A 92 3.62 -9.83 0.23
CA PRO A 92 4.64 -9.29 1.14
C PRO A 92 5.82 -10.24 1.39
N ALA A 93 5.64 -11.55 1.17
CA ALA A 93 6.69 -12.56 1.27
C ALA A 93 7.43 -12.78 -0.07
N GLY A 94 7.06 -12.04 -1.12
CA GLY A 94 7.64 -12.15 -2.46
C GLY A 94 7.15 -13.37 -3.24
N LYS A 95 6.09 -14.05 -2.77
CA LYS A 95 5.49 -15.18 -3.51
C LYS A 95 4.62 -14.63 -4.65
N PRO A 96 4.64 -15.25 -5.85
CA PRO A 96 3.81 -14.80 -6.96
C PRO A 96 2.33 -14.71 -6.61
N VAL A 97 1.69 -13.63 -7.06
CA VAL A 97 0.24 -13.44 -6.97
C VAL A 97 -0.36 -13.60 -8.37
N PHE A 98 -1.26 -14.57 -8.54
CA PHE A 98 -1.96 -14.79 -9.80
C PHE A 98 -3.26 -14.01 -9.84
N ILE A 99 -3.74 -13.73 -11.06
CA ILE A 99 -5.00 -13.01 -11.29
C ILE A 99 -6.17 -13.78 -10.66
N ASP A 100 -6.18 -15.11 -10.77
CA ASP A 100 -7.24 -15.97 -10.25
C ASP A 100 -7.32 -15.98 -8.71
N ASP A 101 -6.24 -15.59 -8.03
CA ASP A 101 -6.19 -15.52 -6.56
C ASP A 101 -6.74 -14.19 -6.02
N LEU A 102 -6.80 -13.13 -6.86
CA LEU A 102 -7.19 -11.79 -6.41
C LEU A 102 -8.59 -11.73 -5.76
N PRO A 103 -9.63 -12.38 -6.31
CA PRO A 103 -10.95 -12.36 -5.67
C PRO A 103 -10.95 -12.96 -4.25
N GLY A 104 -10.03 -13.89 -3.97
CA GLY A 104 -9.88 -14.53 -2.67
C GLY A 104 -9.00 -13.76 -1.67
N SER A 105 -8.30 -12.71 -2.10
CA SER A 105 -7.35 -11.98 -1.25
C SER A 105 -8.08 -11.00 -0.31
N PRO A 106 -7.98 -11.17 1.03
CA PRO A 106 -8.62 -10.26 1.98
C PRO A 106 -8.07 -8.83 1.87
N ARG A 107 -6.76 -8.68 1.69
CA ARG A 107 -6.09 -7.39 1.55
C ARG A 107 -6.55 -6.64 0.30
N PHE A 108 -6.62 -7.34 -0.83
CA PHE A 108 -7.09 -6.76 -2.09
C PHE A 108 -8.53 -6.25 -1.97
N ASN A 109 -9.41 -7.10 -1.42
CA ASN A 109 -10.81 -6.77 -1.23
C ASN A 109 -11.01 -5.61 -0.23
N ALA A 110 -10.24 -5.57 0.86
CA ALA A 110 -10.29 -4.49 1.84
C ALA A 110 -9.93 -3.13 1.22
N LEU A 111 -8.83 -3.08 0.44
CA LEU A 111 -8.42 -1.83 -0.21
C LEU A 111 -9.45 -1.36 -1.25
N LEU A 112 -9.96 -2.27 -2.09
CA LEU A 112 -10.96 -1.89 -3.09
C LEU A 112 -12.29 -1.48 -2.45
N ALA A 113 -12.70 -2.11 -1.36
CA ALA A 113 -13.87 -1.68 -0.58
C ALA A 113 -13.66 -0.26 -0.05
N ALA A 114 -12.52 0.01 0.58
CA ALA A 114 -12.18 1.33 1.11
C ALA A 114 -12.23 2.44 0.03
N VAL A 115 -11.63 2.18 -1.14
CA VAL A 115 -11.65 3.11 -2.28
C VAL A 115 -13.07 3.29 -2.80
N SER A 116 -13.80 2.20 -2.97
CA SER A 116 -15.13 2.21 -3.56
C SER A 116 -16.17 2.90 -2.67
N GLU A 117 -16.05 2.74 -1.35
CA GLU A 117 -16.83 3.49 -0.37
C GLU A 117 -16.50 4.99 -0.41
N ALA A 118 -15.20 5.34 -0.42
CA ALA A 118 -14.78 6.73 -0.41
C ALA A 118 -15.18 7.51 -1.68
N LEU A 119 -15.29 6.83 -2.84
CA LEU A 119 -15.74 7.44 -4.09
C LEU A 119 -17.27 7.57 -4.21
N ARG A 120 -18.04 6.90 -3.35
CA ARG A 120 -19.51 6.93 -3.36
C ARG A 120 -20.11 7.87 -2.32
N GLY A 121 -19.33 8.27 -1.31
CA GLY A 121 -19.72 9.28 -0.32
C GLY A 121 -19.60 10.69 -0.88
#